data_AF-A0A2V8UKV9-F1
#
_entry.id   AF-A0A2V8UKV9-F1
#
_cell.length_a   1.000
_cell.length_b   1.000
_cell.length_c   1.000
_cell.angle_alpha   90.00
_cell.angle_beta   90.00
_cell.angle_gamma   90.00
#
_symmetry.space_group_name_H-M   'P 1'
#
loop_
_entity.id
_entity.type
_entity.pdbx_description
1 polymer ?
#
loop_
_entity_poly.entity_id
_entity_poly.type
_entity_poly.pdbx_seq_one_letter_code
_entity_poly.pdbx_strand_id
1 'polypeptide(L)'
;MKFLRWVALVAVCACVALAQAPSVNTGGVVNAASYAPSNPPGSLITIFGDGMATPGLLLKASSVPLSLHMQGQSDDVSVTVNDKPAPIFYVTKTQSSVQLPWSVAPGSASIVVTRNGSSSQAKPVTIATFSPGIFTINTQGTGAAWVIHNDDYSVSQPAAGWPYPKIAVRPAKAGDILFVYATGLGPVASPPKDGAVPCPIFPACPANYAESASTTTKPTVVINGAPIPAPDMVFSGLTPFYAGVYQLNFRLPPGIPASNATTLEVQIGGVTSNKVTFATQ
;
A
#
# COMPACT_ATOMS: atom_id res chain seq x y z
N MET A 1 -47.14 47.90 45.68
CA MET A 1 -45.95 47.69 44.81
C MET A 1 -44.92 46.83 45.53
N LYS A 2 -44.90 45.51 45.32
CA LYS A 2 -43.76 44.64 45.65
C LYS A 2 -43.69 43.54 44.59
N PHE A 3 -42.64 43.59 43.77
CA PHE A 3 -42.42 42.73 42.61
C PHE A 3 -42.00 41.32 43.04
N LEU A 4 -42.69 40.30 42.53
CA LEU A 4 -42.33 38.90 42.69
C LEU A 4 -41.26 38.54 41.65
N ARG A 5 -40.01 38.36 42.09
CA ARG A 5 -38.89 37.94 41.23
C ARG A 5 -38.95 36.42 41.04
N TRP A 6 -39.31 35.99 39.85
CA TRP A 6 -39.15 34.60 39.41
C TRP A 6 -37.68 34.40 38.99
N VAL A 7 -36.97 33.52 39.70
CA VAL A 7 -35.66 33.02 39.25
C VAL A 7 -35.92 31.78 38.42
N ALA A 8 -35.78 31.90 37.09
CA ALA A 8 -35.79 30.76 36.19
C ALA A 8 -34.42 30.07 36.24
N LEU A 9 -34.39 28.82 36.68
CA LEU A 9 -33.19 27.98 36.70
C LEU A 9 -33.01 27.42 35.28
N VAL A 10 -32.11 28.02 34.50
CA VAL A 10 -31.76 27.52 33.16
C VAL A 10 -30.79 26.35 33.34
N ALA A 11 -31.31 25.12 33.18
CA ALA A 11 -30.47 23.94 33.05
C ALA A 11 -29.78 23.99 31.68
N VAL A 12 -28.50 24.36 31.66
CA VAL A 12 -27.65 24.22 30.47
C VAL A 12 -27.36 22.72 30.31
N CYS A 13 -28.11 22.06 29.44
CA CYS A 13 -27.79 20.71 29.00
C CYS A 13 -26.60 20.82 28.04
N ALA A 14 -25.38 20.64 28.56
CA ALA A 14 -24.20 20.52 27.74
C ALA A 14 -24.27 19.19 26.99
N CYS A 15 -24.74 19.20 25.74
CA CYS A 15 -24.51 18.09 24.82
C CYS A 15 -23.00 18.00 24.58
N VAL A 16 -22.32 17.14 25.33
CA VAL A 16 -20.97 16.70 24.96
C VAL A 16 -21.15 15.93 23.66
N ALA A 17 -20.83 16.56 22.53
CA ALA A 17 -20.71 15.88 21.26
C ALA A 17 -19.53 14.89 21.40
N LEU A 18 -19.82 13.65 21.76
CA LEU A 18 -18.83 12.59 21.72
C LEU A 18 -18.32 12.51 20.27
N ALA A 19 -17.00 12.61 20.09
CA ALA A 19 -16.40 12.35 18.80
C ALA A 19 -16.89 10.98 18.31
N GLN A 20 -17.57 10.95 17.16
CA GLN A 20 -18.03 9.68 16.59
C GLN A 20 -16.84 8.74 16.45
N ALA A 21 -16.99 7.53 16.99
CA ALA A 21 -15.97 6.50 16.83
C ALA A 21 -15.72 6.25 15.33
N PRO A 22 -14.47 5.97 14.93
CA PRO A 22 -14.19 5.61 13.55
C PRO A 22 -14.97 4.36 13.16
N SER A 23 -15.26 4.21 11.87
CA SER A 23 -15.92 3.05 11.31
C SER A 23 -15.09 2.44 10.18
N VAL A 24 -15.19 1.12 10.01
CA VAL A 24 -14.54 0.39 8.91
C VAL A 24 -15.62 -0.25 8.04
N ASN A 25 -15.57 0.01 6.75
CA ASN A 25 -16.56 -0.48 5.80
C ASN A 25 -16.50 -2.00 5.63
N THR A 26 -17.64 -2.63 5.37
CA THR A 26 -17.68 -4.05 4.94
C THR A 26 -16.95 -4.19 3.61
N GLY A 27 -15.97 -5.10 3.56
CA GLY A 27 -15.07 -5.23 2.41
C GLY A 27 -14.10 -4.06 2.22
N GLY A 28 -14.00 -3.15 3.19
CA GLY A 28 -13.16 -1.95 3.10
C GLY A 28 -11.68 -2.18 3.36
N VAL A 29 -11.26 -3.39 3.75
CA VAL A 29 -9.86 -3.74 3.96
C VAL A 29 -9.34 -4.51 2.77
N VAL A 30 -8.41 -3.92 2.06
CA VAL A 30 -7.99 -4.37 0.73
C VAL A 30 -6.50 -4.12 0.50
N ASN A 31 -5.92 -4.86 -0.45
CA ASN A 31 -4.56 -4.64 -0.91
C ASN A 31 -4.39 -3.19 -1.37
N ALA A 32 -3.33 -2.51 -0.91
CA ALA A 32 -3.15 -1.08 -1.18
C ALA A 32 -2.87 -0.72 -2.65
N ALA A 33 -2.48 -1.69 -3.47
CA ALA A 33 -2.19 -1.51 -4.89
C ALA A 33 -3.32 -1.99 -5.80
N SER A 34 -3.85 -3.20 -5.57
CA SER A 34 -4.85 -3.84 -6.44
C SER A 34 -6.29 -3.69 -5.96
N TYR A 35 -6.50 -3.28 -4.71
CA TYR A 35 -7.79 -3.30 -4.02
C TYR A 35 -8.44 -4.69 -3.92
N ALA A 36 -7.67 -5.77 -4.08
CA ALA A 36 -8.12 -7.14 -3.81
C ALA A 36 -8.39 -7.35 -2.29
N PRO A 37 -9.39 -8.17 -1.90
CA PRO A 37 -9.80 -8.32 -0.50
C PRO A 37 -8.87 -9.18 0.38
N SER A 38 -7.92 -9.91 -0.21
CA SER A 38 -6.94 -10.74 0.52
C SER A 38 -5.67 -9.95 0.82
N ASN A 39 -5.10 -10.14 2.01
CA ASN A 39 -3.96 -9.35 2.48
C ASN A 39 -2.91 -10.24 3.16
N PRO A 40 -1.67 -10.35 2.64
CA PRO A 40 -0.64 -11.16 3.26
C PRO A 40 0.24 -10.40 4.25
N PRO A 41 0.88 -11.09 5.22
CA PRO A 41 1.79 -10.48 6.19
C PRO A 41 2.86 -9.62 5.51
N GLY A 42 3.15 -8.47 6.13
CA GLY A 42 4.11 -7.49 5.63
C GLY A 42 3.62 -6.62 4.47
N SER A 43 2.46 -6.88 3.88
CA SER A 43 1.92 -6.07 2.78
C SER A 43 1.38 -4.71 3.27
N LEU A 44 1.39 -3.72 2.38
CA LEU A 44 0.54 -2.55 2.53
C LEU A 44 -0.91 -2.87 2.20
N ILE A 45 -1.80 -2.46 3.10
CA ILE A 45 -3.26 -2.54 2.96
C ILE A 45 -3.87 -1.14 3.06
N THR A 46 -5.02 -0.96 2.44
CA THR A 46 -5.88 0.22 2.60
C THR A 46 -7.14 -0.19 3.33
N ILE A 47 -7.52 0.61 4.32
CA ILE A 47 -8.71 0.45 5.15
C ILE A 47 -9.63 1.63 4.83
N PHE A 48 -10.75 1.37 4.16
CA PHE A 48 -11.80 2.35 3.88
C PHE A 48 -12.85 2.38 4.98
N GLY A 49 -13.32 3.57 5.29
CA GLY A 49 -14.37 3.78 6.28
C GLY A 49 -14.67 5.26 6.49
N ASP A 50 -15.00 5.62 7.72
CA ASP A 50 -15.27 7.02 8.06
C ASP A 50 -14.79 7.41 9.47
N GLY A 51 -14.55 8.70 9.68
CA GLY A 51 -14.15 9.26 10.98
C GLY A 51 -12.75 8.86 11.43
N MET A 52 -11.89 8.37 10.53
CA MET A 52 -10.52 7.91 10.85
C MET A 52 -9.55 9.06 11.13
N ALA A 53 -9.83 10.25 10.59
CA ALA A 53 -9.16 11.50 10.94
C ALA A 53 -10.15 12.67 10.82
N THR A 54 -9.75 13.83 11.34
CA THR A 54 -10.44 15.11 11.16
C THR A 54 -10.66 15.39 9.67
N PRO A 55 -11.87 15.85 9.25
CA PRO A 55 -12.11 16.23 7.86
C PRO A 55 -11.07 17.21 7.32
N GLY A 56 -10.52 16.93 6.13
CA GLY A 56 -9.49 17.75 5.50
C GLY A 56 -8.05 17.52 6.00
N LEU A 57 -7.87 16.71 7.05
CA LEU A 57 -6.55 16.35 7.56
C LEU A 57 -5.97 15.16 6.79
N LEU A 58 -4.71 15.31 6.36
CA LEU A 58 -3.85 14.21 5.90
C LEU A 58 -2.71 14.04 6.90
N LEU A 59 -2.74 12.95 7.64
CA LEU A 59 -1.61 12.48 8.42
C LEU A 59 -0.81 11.53 7.54
N LYS A 60 0.50 11.72 7.43
CA LYS A 60 1.37 10.86 6.63
C LYS A 60 2.69 10.63 7.34
N ALA A 61 3.24 9.43 7.18
CA ALA A 61 4.57 9.11 7.66
C ALA A 61 5.62 10.02 7.00
N SER A 62 6.62 10.42 7.77
CA SER A 62 7.76 11.21 7.32
C SER A 62 9.10 10.50 7.53
N SER A 63 9.08 9.31 8.13
CA SER A 63 10.25 8.51 8.45
C SER A 63 9.92 7.02 8.44
N VAL A 64 10.97 6.21 8.44
CA VAL A 64 10.93 4.77 8.71
C VAL A 64 11.81 4.47 9.94
N PRO A 65 11.43 3.51 10.82
CA PRO A 65 10.22 2.70 10.76
C PRO A 65 8.92 3.52 10.83
N LEU A 66 7.89 3.07 10.12
CA LEU A 66 6.56 3.66 10.17
C LEU A 66 6.04 3.67 11.61
N SER A 67 5.38 4.76 12.00
CA SER A 67 4.86 4.90 13.36
C SER A 67 3.64 4.01 13.59
N LEU A 68 3.49 3.50 14.82
CA LEU A 68 2.29 2.79 15.27
C LEU A 68 1.15 3.75 15.66
N HIS A 69 1.49 5.02 15.89
CA HIS A 69 0.58 6.11 16.19
C HIS A 69 0.83 7.26 15.23
N MET A 70 -0.20 7.70 14.52
CA MET A 70 -0.09 8.86 13.66
C MET A 70 -0.79 10.04 14.29
N GLN A 71 0.04 10.97 14.74
CA GLN A 71 -0.37 12.12 15.51
C GLN A 71 -0.27 13.40 14.67
N GLY A 72 -1.26 14.26 14.79
CA GLY A 72 -1.22 15.59 14.19
C GLY A 72 -2.48 16.39 14.48
N GLN A 73 -2.31 17.68 14.74
CA GLN A 73 -3.38 18.53 15.25
C GLN A 73 -4.01 17.91 16.51
N SER A 74 -5.31 17.62 16.49
CA SER A 74 -6.07 17.00 17.57
C SER A 74 -6.19 15.48 17.46
N ASP A 75 -5.50 14.86 16.50
CA ASP A 75 -5.71 13.45 16.17
C ASP A 75 -4.51 12.60 16.59
N ASP A 76 -4.81 11.47 17.21
CA ASP A 76 -3.93 10.33 17.44
C ASP A 76 -4.64 9.08 16.93
N VAL A 77 -4.10 8.50 15.85
CA VAL A 77 -4.69 7.35 15.16
C VAL A 77 -3.77 6.15 15.28
N SER A 78 -4.33 5.01 15.70
CA SER A 78 -3.65 3.72 15.74
C SER A 78 -4.52 2.65 15.07
N VAL A 79 -3.90 1.58 14.59
CA VAL A 79 -4.59 0.43 13.99
C VAL A 79 -4.02 -0.85 14.60
N THR A 80 -4.88 -1.82 14.88
CA THR A 80 -4.45 -3.17 15.28
C THR A 80 -5.03 -4.24 14.37
N VAL A 81 -4.30 -5.34 14.22
CA VAL A 81 -4.74 -6.56 13.54
C VAL A 81 -4.51 -7.74 14.46
N ASN A 82 -5.60 -8.40 14.93
CA ASN A 82 -5.54 -9.38 16.02
C ASN A 82 -4.73 -8.86 17.22
N ASP A 83 -5.06 -7.64 17.68
CA ASP A 83 -4.41 -6.94 18.79
C ASP A 83 -2.91 -6.60 18.59
N LYS A 84 -2.37 -6.86 17.39
CA LYS A 84 -1.00 -6.47 17.04
C LYS A 84 -1.01 -5.08 16.40
N PRO A 85 -0.23 -4.10 16.90
CA PRO A 85 -0.13 -2.79 16.31
C PRO A 85 0.33 -2.84 14.85
N ALA A 86 -0.39 -2.16 13.97
CA ALA A 86 -0.08 -2.05 12.54
C ALA A 86 0.60 -0.69 12.27
N PRO A 87 1.83 -0.68 11.73
CA PRO A 87 2.52 0.55 11.34
C PRO A 87 1.78 1.30 10.25
N ILE A 88 1.69 2.63 10.37
CA ILE A 88 0.79 3.45 9.56
C ILE A 88 1.59 4.27 8.55
N PHE A 89 1.16 4.23 7.28
CA PHE A 89 1.74 4.98 6.18
C PHE A 89 1.05 6.33 5.97
N TYR A 90 -0.29 6.37 5.92
CA TYR A 90 -1.07 7.61 5.95
C TYR A 90 -2.50 7.36 6.49
N VAL A 91 -3.16 8.42 6.95
CA VAL A 91 -4.55 8.44 7.39
C VAL A 91 -5.21 9.73 6.88
N THR A 92 -6.42 9.60 6.34
CA THR A 92 -7.37 10.68 6.07
C THR A 92 -8.69 10.37 6.77
N LYS A 93 -9.70 11.24 6.65
CA LYS A 93 -11.05 10.97 7.22
C LYS A 93 -11.62 9.61 6.82
N THR A 94 -11.42 9.20 5.56
CA THR A 94 -12.12 8.07 4.95
C THR A 94 -11.23 6.87 4.63
N GLN A 95 -9.93 6.97 4.87
CA GLN A 95 -9.00 5.89 4.57
C GLN A 95 -7.76 5.92 5.46
N SER A 96 -7.27 4.74 5.82
CA SER A 96 -5.95 4.54 6.42
C SER A 96 -5.16 3.54 5.58
N SER A 97 -3.89 3.81 5.31
CA SER A 97 -2.98 2.81 4.74
C SER A 97 -1.97 2.39 5.80
N VAL A 98 -1.87 1.08 6.02
CA VAL A 98 -1.02 0.49 7.06
C VAL A 98 -0.25 -0.69 6.49
N GLN A 99 0.85 -1.05 7.14
CA GLN A 99 1.50 -2.33 6.92
C GLN A 99 0.80 -3.39 7.78
N LEU A 100 0.36 -4.48 7.16
CA LEU A 100 -0.10 -5.67 7.89
C LEU A 100 1.11 -6.27 8.63
N PRO A 101 1.09 -6.43 9.96
CA PRO A 101 2.27 -6.91 10.70
C PRO A 101 2.74 -8.29 10.21
N TRP A 102 4.06 -8.48 10.11
CA TRP A 102 4.66 -9.74 9.63
C TRP A 102 4.29 -10.95 10.47
N SER A 103 4.00 -10.74 11.75
CA SER A 103 3.70 -11.81 12.69
C SER A 103 2.23 -12.25 12.71
N VAL A 104 1.34 -11.61 11.94
CA VAL A 104 -0.06 -12.06 11.79
C VAL A 104 -0.08 -13.32 10.93
N ALA A 105 -0.63 -14.42 11.43
CA ALA A 105 -0.69 -15.67 10.68
C ALA A 105 -1.80 -15.65 9.61
N PRO A 106 -1.65 -16.40 8.51
CA PRO A 106 -2.75 -16.65 7.56
C PRO A 106 -3.99 -17.23 8.23
N GLY A 107 -5.17 -16.84 7.77
CA GLY A 107 -6.45 -17.22 8.35
C GLY A 107 -7.36 -16.02 8.61
N SER A 108 -8.34 -16.20 9.50
CA SER A 108 -9.24 -15.12 9.92
C SER A 108 -8.53 -14.18 10.91
N ALA A 109 -8.67 -12.88 10.69
CA ALA A 109 -8.23 -11.86 11.62
C ALA A 109 -9.27 -10.75 11.76
N SER A 110 -9.09 -9.88 12.75
CA SER A 110 -9.89 -8.67 12.92
C SER A 110 -9.03 -7.42 12.94
N ILE A 111 -9.50 -6.37 12.28
CA ILE A 111 -8.89 -5.03 12.29
C ILE A 111 -9.71 -4.09 13.15
N VAL A 112 -9.02 -3.28 13.96
CA VAL A 112 -9.61 -2.18 14.72
C VAL A 112 -8.85 -0.91 14.39
N VAL A 113 -9.58 0.18 14.12
CA VAL A 113 -9.02 1.53 14.00
C VAL A 113 -9.41 2.30 15.25
N THR A 114 -8.45 2.95 15.89
CA THR A 114 -8.67 3.77 17.09
C THR A 114 -8.23 5.20 16.81
N ARG A 115 -9.10 6.16 17.08
CA ARG A 115 -8.82 7.59 16.99
C ARG A 115 -9.12 8.26 18.31
N ASN A 116 -8.14 8.95 18.91
CA ASN A 116 -8.28 9.68 20.17
C ASN A 116 -8.87 8.82 21.30
N GLY A 117 -8.48 7.55 21.37
CA GLY A 117 -8.98 6.56 22.34
C GLY A 117 -10.33 5.93 21.99
N SER A 118 -11.06 6.43 20.98
CA SER A 118 -12.30 5.83 20.49
C SER A 118 -12.01 4.78 19.42
N SER A 119 -12.42 3.53 19.66
CA SER A 119 -12.18 2.40 18.75
C SER A 119 -13.38 2.11 17.86
N SER A 120 -13.12 1.69 16.63
CA SER A 120 -14.14 1.13 15.74
C SER A 120 -14.64 -0.22 16.26
N GLN A 121 -15.77 -0.69 15.71
CA GLN A 121 -16.06 -2.12 15.80
C GLN A 121 -14.96 -2.93 15.09
N ALA A 122 -14.67 -4.11 15.63
CA ALA A 122 -13.72 -5.04 15.03
C ALA A 122 -14.24 -5.50 13.65
N LYS A 123 -13.39 -5.38 12.63
CA LYS A 123 -13.74 -5.75 11.26
C LYS A 123 -13.07 -7.05 10.85
N PRO A 124 -13.83 -8.10 10.47
CA PRO A 124 -13.24 -9.34 10.01
C PRO A 124 -12.52 -9.14 8.67
N VAL A 125 -11.35 -9.75 8.54
CA VAL A 125 -10.52 -9.75 7.34
C VAL A 125 -9.89 -11.13 7.14
N THR A 126 -9.58 -11.46 5.89
CA THR A 126 -8.87 -12.70 5.55
C THR A 126 -7.40 -12.40 5.28
N ILE A 127 -6.54 -13.05 6.05
CA ILE A 127 -5.09 -13.01 5.86
C ILE A 127 -4.70 -14.18 4.97
N ALA A 128 -4.15 -13.85 3.79
CA ALA A 128 -3.70 -14.84 2.81
C ALA A 128 -2.18 -14.95 2.81
N THR A 129 -1.61 -15.93 2.10
CA THR A 129 -0.15 -16.00 1.90
C THR A 129 0.31 -15.05 0.79
N PHE A 130 -0.53 -14.89 -0.24
CA PHE A 130 -0.24 -14.06 -1.41
C PHE A 130 -1.46 -13.24 -1.79
N SER A 131 -1.22 -12.01 -2.22
CA SER A 131 -2.19 -11.12 -2.87
C SER A 131 -1.38 -10.09 -3.64
N PRO A 132 -0.78 -10.46 -4.79
CA PRO A 132 0.05 -9.53 -5.54
C PRO A 132 -0.80 -8.35 -6.01
N GLY A 133 -0.29 -7.13 -5.89
CA GLY A 133 -0.90 -5.94 -6.46
C GLY A 133 0.16 -4.99 -6.96
N ILE A 134 0.00 -4.46 -8.18
CA ILE A 134 0.93 -3.55 -8.84
C ILE A 134 0.40 -2.13 -8.68
N PHE A 135 1.27 -1.22 -8.21
CA PHE A 135 0.89 0.18 -8.00
C PHE A 135 0.69 0.90 -9.33
N THR A 136 -0.46 1.53 -9.49
CA THR A 136 -0.81 2.32 -10.67
C THR A 136 -0.58 3.82 -10.46
N ILE A 137 -0.33 4.52 -11.55
CA ILE A 137 -0.09 5.96 -11.57
C ILE A 137 -1.31 6.74 -11.06
N ASN A 138 -2.51 6.30 -11.44
CA ASN A 138 -3.76 6.91 -11.00
C ASN A 138 -4.20 6.48 -9.58
N THR A 139 -3.44 5.61 -8.92
CA THR A 139 -3.73 5.02 -7.60
C THR A 139 -5.07 4.28 -7.48
N GLN A 140 -5.70 3.89 -8.60
CA GLN A 140 -6.98 3.17 -8.65
C GLN A 140 -6.82 1.65 -8.88
N GLY A 141 -5.59 1.14 -8.91
CA GLY A 141 -5.32 -0.27 -9.18
C GLY A 141 -5.62 -0.71 -10.61
N THR A 142 -5.92 0.23 -11.51
CA THR A 142 -6.20 -0.02 -12.92
C THR A 142 -5.46 0.97 -13.81
N GLY A 143 -5.27 0.63 -15.08
CA GLY A 143 -4.59 1.48 -16.06
C GLY A 143 -3.08 1.43 -15.91
N ALA A 144 -2.43 2.56 -16.20
CA ALA A 144 -0.99 2.66 -16.32
C ALA A 144 -0.26 2.41 -14.98
N ALA A 145 0.73 1.51 -14.98
CA ALA A 145 1.61 1.26 -13.83
C ALA A 145 2.88 2.10 -13.85
N TRP A 146 3.50 2.24 -12.67
CA TRP A 146 4.88 2.70 -12.54
C TRP A 146 5.85 1.59 -12.99
N VAL A 147 5.93 1.37 -14.30
CA VAL A 147 6.96 0.54 -14.92
C VAL A 147 8.15 1.43 -15.25
N ILE A 148 9.28 1.20 -14.62
CA ILE A 148 10.42 2.13 -14.62
C ILE A 148 11.64 1.46 -15.25
N HIS A 149 12.35 2.19 -16.09
CA HIS A 149 13.61 1.75 -16.69
C HIS A 149 14.73 1.75 -15.65
N ASN A 150 15.46 0.64 -15.53
CA ASN A 150 16.51 0.47 -14.52
C ASN A 150 17.78 1.28 -14.83
N ASP A 151 17.97 1.73 -16.07
CA ASP A 151 19.17 2.45 -16.51
C ASP A 151 19.08 3.97 -16.28
N ASP A 152 17.92 4.58 -16.56
CA ASP A 152 17.73 6.03 -16.55
C ASP A 152 16.59 6.50 -15.63
N TYR A 153 15.87 5.58 -14.98
CA TYR A 153 14.72 5.84 -14.11
C TYR A 153 13.54 6.55 -14.80
N SER A 154 13.49 6.57 -16.13
CA SER A 154 12.31 7.02 -16.88
C SER A 154 11.17 6.01 -16.75
N VAL A 155 9.93 6.47 -16.95
CA VAL A 155 8.74 5.60 -16.87
C VAL A 155 8.37 5.11 -18.28
N SER A 156 7.97 3.85 -18.38
CA SER A 156 7.56 3.20 -19.62
C SER A 156 6.17 3.64 -20.07
N GLN A 157 6.06 4.87 -20.58
CA GLN A 157 4.82 5.52 -20.99
C GLN A 157 5.00 6.28 -22.31
N PRO A 158 3.91 6.56 -23.04
CA PRO A 158 3.96 7.41 -24.22
C PRO A 158 4.30 8.84 -23.81
N ALA A 159 5.19 9.50 -24.56
CA ALA A 159 5.51 10.91 -24.31
C ALA A 159 4.32 11.85 -24.57
N ALA A 160 3.52 11.53 -25.59
CA ALA A 160 2.31 12.28 -25.91
C ALA A 160 1.25 12.11 -24.81
N GLY A 161 0.80 13.22 -24.22
CA GLY A 161 -0.26 13.22 -23.21
C GLY A 161 0.21 12.87 -21.79
N TRP A 162 1.52 12.80 -21.54
CA TRP A 162 2.06 12.53 -20.20
C TRP A 162 1.77 13.69 -19.22
N PRO A 163 1.07 13.45 -18.09
CA PRO A 163 0.62 14.51 -17.20
C PRO A 163 1.68 15.01 -16.21
N TYR A 164 2.87 14.37 -16.13
CA TYR A 164 3.91 14.71 -15.16
C TYR A 164 5.19 15.24 -15.84
N PRO A 165 5.26 16.53 -16.20
CA PRO A 165 6.33 17.07 -17.07
C PRO A 165 7.75 16.96 -16.48
N LYS A 166 7.89 16.69 -15.17
CA LYS A 166 9.17 16.50 -14.49
C LYS A 166 9.65 15.05 -14.43
N ILE A 167 8.86 14.11 -14.95
CA ILE A 167 9.18 12.68 -14.99
C ILE A 167 9.42 12.32 -16.44
N ALA A 168 10.66 11.89 -16.76
CA ALA A 168 11.00 11.43 -18.09
C ALA A 168 10.23 10.16 -18.44
N VAL A 169 9.80 10.04 -19.70
CA VAL A 169 9.07 8.87 -20.19
C VAL A 169 9.57 8.42 -21.55
N ARG A 170 9.60 7.11 -21.77
CA ARG A 170 9.85 6.48 -23.07
C ARG A 170 9.22 5.09 -23.11
N PRO A 171 8.61 4.64 -24.22
CA PRO A 171 8.19 3.26 -24.36
C PRO A 171 9.37 2.29 -24.19
N ALA A 172 9.12 1.11 -23.61
CA ALA A 172 10.13 0.08 -23.45
C ALA A 172 10.32 -0.74 -24.72
N LYS A 173 11.56 -1.16 -24.97
CA LYS A 173 11.93 -2.06 -26.08
C LYS A 173 12.47 -3.38 -25.56
N ALA A 174 12.46 -4.40 -26.39
CA ALA A 174 13.03 -5.70 -26.06
C ALA A 174 14.47 -5.56 -25.53
N GLY A 175 14.76 -6.28 -24.44
CA GLY A 175 16.06 -6.25 -23.76
C GLY A 175 16.21 -5.19 -22.66
N ASP A 176 15.33 -4.20 -22.58
CA ASP A 176 15.31 -3.24 -21.47
C ASP A 176 15.10 -4.00 -20.15
N ILE A 177 15.82 -3.60 -19.10
CA ILE A 177 15.55 -4.06 -17.73
C ILE A 177 14.63 -3.03 -17.08
N LEU A 178 13.44 -3.49 -16.72
CA LEU A 178 12.38 -2.70 -16.13
C LEU A 178 12.19 -3.13 -14.68
N PHE A 179 11.63 -2.25 -13.87
CA PHE A 179 11.07 -2.63 -12.58
C PHE A 179 9.69 -2.06 -12.32
N VAL A 180 8.89 -2.78 -11.53
CA VAL A 180 7.59 -2.32 -11.03
C VAL A 180 7.57 -2.37 -9.51
N TYR A 181 6.78 -1.49 -8.91
CA TYR A 181 6.44 -1.56 -7.50
C TYR A 181 5.16 -2.35 -7.28
N ALA A 182 5.18 -3.23 -6.28
CA ALA A 182 4.06 -4.07 -5.90
C ALA A 182 3.91 -4.16 -4.38
N THR A 183 2.79 -4.69 -3.91
CA THR A 183 2.60 -5.14 -2.52
C THR A 183 2.00 -6.55 -2.52
N GLY A 184 2.17 -7.26 -1.41
CA GLY A 184 1.52 -8.54 -1.19
C GLY A 184 2.10 -9.75 -1.94
N LEU A 185 3.40 -9.73 -2.22
CA LEU A 185 4.12 -10.88 -2.80
C LEU A 185 4.43 -12.00 -1.78
N GLY A 186 4.02 -11.85 -0.51
CA GLY A 186 4.20 -12.86 0.52
C GLY A 186 5.60 -12.83 1.17
N PRO A 187 6.04 -13.93 1.79
CA PRO A 187 7.24 -13.93 2.63
C PRO A 187 8.54 -13.59 1.88
N VAL A 188 9.47 -12.97 2.59
CA VAL A 188 10.87 -12.75 2.17
C VAL A 188 11.84 -13.53 3.05
N ALA A 189 13.08 -13.70 2.60
CA ALA A 189 14.08 -14.50 3.30
C ALA A 189 14.33 -14.06 4.75
N SER A 190 14.38 -12.74 4.99
CA SER A 190 14.52 -12.16 6.34
C SER A 190 13.70 -10.88 6.44
N PRO A 191 12.42 -10.94 6.88
CA PRO A 191 11.57 -9.77 6.95
C PRO A 191 12.13 -8.74 7.95
N PRO A 192 12.12 -7.43 7.61
CA PRO A 192 12.45 -6.40 8.57
C PRO A 192 11.40 -6.35 9.70
N LYS A 193 11.69 -5.65 10.79
CA LYS A 193 10.68 -5.35 11.81
C LYS A 193 9.50 -4.61 11.18
N ASP A 194 8.32 -4.74 11.80
CA ASP A 194 7.13 -4.01 11.39
C ASP A 194 7.43 -2.51 11.26
N GLY A 195 7.02 -1.91 10.14
CA GLY A 195 7.20 -0.51 9.77
C GLY A 195 8.59 -0.19 9.23
N ALA A 196 9.58 -1.06 9.45
CA ALA A 196 10.94 -0.84 8.99
C ALA A 196 11.13 -1.22 7.52
N VAL A 197 12.29 -0.85 7.00
CA VAL A 197 12.68 -1.10 5.62
C VAL A 197 14.01 -1.86 5.59
N PRO A 198 14.25 -2.69 4.55
CA PRO A 198 15.46 -3.49 4.48
C PRO A 198 16.73 -2.66 4.21
N CYS A 199 16.61 -1.41 3.72
CA CYS A 199 17.74 -0.49 3.60
C CYS A 199 17.33 0.97 3.93
N PRO A 200 17.48 1.42 5.19
CA PRO A 200 17.00 2.73 5.62
C PRO A 200 17.88 3.91 5.15
N ILE A 201 19.14 3.66 4.74
CA ILE A 201 20.09 4.70 4.32
C ILE A 201 20.79 4.22 3.04
N PHE A 202 20.69 4.98 1.96
CA PHE A 202 21.42 4.72 0.72
C PHE A 202 22.65 5.63 0.58
N PRO A 203 23.80 5.12 0.11
CA PRO A 203 24.07 3.76 -0.37
C PRO A 203 24.44 2.75 0.73
N ALA A 204 24.29 3.09 2.01
CA ALA A 204 24.70 2.28 3.16
C ALA A 204 23.73 1.13 3.50
N CYS A 205 23.28 0.37 2.50
CA CYS A 205 22.49 -0.84 2.72
C CYS A 205 23.32 -1.96 3.36
N PRO A 206 22.72 -2.87 4.15
CA PRO A 206 23.39 -4.11 4.56
C PRO A 206 23.92 -4.88 3.35
N ALA A 207 25.11 -5.47 3.45
CA ALA A 207 25.76 -6.15 2.32
C ALA A 207 24.91 -7.30 1.74
N ASN A 208 24.09 -7.95 2.56
CA ASN A 208 23.16 -9.01 2.18
C ASN A 208 21.74 -8.50 1.88
N TYR A 209 21.54 -7.20 1.65
CA TYR A 209 20.23 -6.59 1.40
C TYR A 209 19.44 -7.36 0.33
N ALA A 210 20.03 -7.58 -0.86
CA ALA A 210 19.32 -8.20 -1.97
C ALA A 210 18.84 -9.63 -1.62
N GLU A 211 19.67 -10.41 -0.93
CA GLU A 211 19.31 -11.76 -0.50
C GLU A 211 18.26 -11.76 0.62
N SER A 212 18.47 -10.95 1.66
CA SER A 212 17.56 -10.86 2.81
C SER A 212 16.17 -10.35 2.44
N ALA A 213 16.09 -9.41 1.49
CA ALA A 213 14.84 -8.83 1.03
C ALA A 213 14.13 -9.66 -0.05
N SER A 214 14.77 -10.70 -0.61
CA SER A 214 14.21 -11.50 -1.70
C SER A 214 12.99 -12.31 -1.26
N THR A 215 11.97 -12.37 -2.11
CA THR A 215 10.79 -13.22 -1.91
C THR A 215 11.20 -14.69 -1.86
N THR A 216 10.64 -15.47 -0.92
CA THR A 216 10.93 -16.92 -0.83
C THR A 216 10.29 -17.74 -1.95
N THR A 217 9.19 -17.23 -2.51
CA THR A 217 8.53 -17.79 -3.70
C THR A 217 8.80 -16.86 -4.88
N LYS A 218 9.30 -17.40 -5.99
CA LYS A 218 9.56 -16.59 -7.20
C LYS A 218 8.24 -16.26 -7.92
N PRO A 219 7.91 -14.98 -8.13
CA PRO A 219 6.78 -14.59 -8.95
C PRO A 219 7.09 -14.81 -10.45
N THR A 220 6.05 -14.76 -11.26
CA THR A 220 6.13 -14.72 -12.73
C THR A 220 5.46 -13.44 -13.22
N VAL A 221 6.19 -12.65 -14.01
CA VAL A 221 5.59 -11.52 -14.75
C VAL A 221 4.91 -12.06 -16.00
N VAL A 222 3.69 -11.58 -16.26
CA VAL A 222 2.88 -11.98 -17.41
C VAL A 222 2.63 -10.74 -18.26
N ILE A 223 3.03 -10.78 -19.53
CA ILE A 223 2.90 -9.69 -20.49
C ILE A 223 1.96 -10.13 -21.61
N ASN A 224 0.90 -9.36 -21.87
CA ASN A 224 -0.14 -9.71 -22.85
C ASN A 224 -0.71 -11.14 -22.68
N GLY A 225 -0.80 -11.62 -21.43
CA GLY A 225 -1.27 -12.97 -21.10
C GLY A 225 -0.23 -14.09 -21.23
N ALA A 226 0.98 -13.79 -21.70
CA ALA A 226 2.08 -14.76 -21.77
C ALA A 226 3.08 -14.55 -20.63
N PRO A 227 3.46 -15.60 -19.87
CA PRO A 227 4.51 -15.48 -18.86
C PRO A 227 5.85 -15.20 -19.54
N ILE A 228 6.64 -14.28 -18.97
CA ILE A 228 8.01 -14.07 -19.43
C ILE A 228 8.89 -15.28 -19.09
N PRO A 229 9.96 -15.55 -19.84
CA PRO A 229 10.92 -16.60 -19.51
C PRO A 229 11.52 -16.41 -18.10
N ALA A 230 11.72 -17.51 -17.37
CA ALA A 230 12.30 -17.46 -16.03
C ALA A 230 13.67 -16.73 -15.93
N PRO A 231 14.59 -16.81 -16.93
CA PRO A 231 15.83 -16.04 -16.91
C PRO A 231 15.64 -14.52 -17.03
N ASP A 232 14.50 -14.09 -17.56
CA ASP A 232 14.15 -12.67 -17.69
C ASP A 232 13.56 -12.11 -16.39
N MET A 233 13.23 -12.95 -15.42
CA MET A 233 12.88 -12.53 -14.06
C MET A 233 14.17 -12.28 -13.25
N VAL A 234 14.56 -11.01 -13.13
CA VAL A 234 15.88 -10.60 -12.60
C VAL A 234 15.90 -10.54 -11.08
N PHE A 235 14.87 -9.95 -10.46
CA PHE A 235 14.80 -9.79 -9.01
C PHE A 235 13.35 -9.67 -8.52
N SER A 236 13.04 -10.23 -7.35
CA SER A 236 11.83 -9.90 -6.61
C SER A 236 12.10 -9.86 -5.11
N GLY A 237 11.76 -8.75 -4.48
CA GLY A 237 11.99 -8.56 -3.05
C GLY A 237 11.46 -7.23 -2.54
N LEU A 238 11.55 -6.98 -1.24
CA LEU A 238 11.20 -5.68 -0.67
C LEU A 238 12.10 -4.59 -1.26
N THR A 239 11.51 -3.43 -1.55
CA THR A 239 12.25 -2.24 -1.99
C THR A 239 13.07 -1.66 -0.82
N PRO A 240 14.17 -0.94 -1.08
CA PRO A 240 15.02 -0.38 -0.03
C PRO A 240 14.29 0.51 0.98
N PHE A 241 13.37 1.39 0.51
CA PHE A 241 12.94 2.58 1.27
C PHE A 241 11.46 2.62 1.69
N TYR A 242 10.64 1.68 1.23
CA TYR A 242 9.20 1.71 1.51
C TYR A 242 8.78 0.42 2.20
N ALA A 243 8.27 0.56 3.43
CA ALA A 243 7.80 -0.58 4.21
C ALA A 243 6.62 -1.26 3.50
N GLY A 244 6.71 -2.58 3.36
CA GLY A 244 5.68 -3.40 2.73
C GLY A 244 5.51 -3.25 1.22
N VAL A 245 6.43 -2.54 0.56
CA VAL A 245 6.49 -2.45 -0.90
C VAL A 245 7.59 -3.37 -1.43
N TYR A 246 7.27 -4.07 -2.50
CA TYR A 246 8.15 -4.95 -3.25
C TYR A 246 8.55 -4.28 -4.56
N GLN A 247 9.71 -4.63 -5.06
CA GLN A 247 10.16 -4.33 -6.40
C GLN A 247 10.36 -5.64 -7.17
N LEU A 248 9.86 -5.70 -8.39
CA LEU A 248 10.17 -6.77 -9.34
C LEU A 248 10.98 -6.19 -10.49
N ASN A 249 12.18 -6.70 -10.73
CA ASN A 249 12.97 -6.38 -11.91
C ASN A 249 12.82 -7.50 -12.93
N PHE A 250 12.60 -7.14 -14.19
CA PHE A 250 12.51 -8.09 -15.28
C PHE A 250 13.07 -7.49 -16.57
N ARG A 251 13.60 -8.36 -17.43
CA ARG A 251 13.99 -8.02 -18.80
C ARG A 251 12.76 -8.13 -19.69
N LEU A 252 12.49 -7.14 -20.52
CA LEU A 252 11.40 -7.22 -21.51
C LEU A 252 11.79 -8.21 -22.61
N PRO A 253 11.07 -9.34 -22.80
CA PRO A 253 11.41 -10.32 -23.82
C PRO A 253 11.22 -9.75 -25.25
N PRO A 254 11.85 -10.36 -26.27
CA PRO A 254 11.57 -10.02 -27.66
C PRO A 254 10.15 -10.40 -28.07
N GLY A 255 9.66 -9.81 -29.16
CA GLY A 255 8.35 -10.16 -29.74
C GLY A 255 7.14 -9.50 -29.09
N ILE A 256 7.33 -8.58 -28.13
CA ILE A 256 6.26 -7.73 -27.62
C ILE A 256 5.98 -6.61 -28.63
N PRO A 257 4.76 -6.49 -29.20
CA PRO A 257 4.44 -5.45 -30.17
C PRO A 257 4.50 -4.04 -29.57
N ALA A 258 4.70 -3.04 -30.42
CA ALA A 258 4.53 -1.65 -30.04
C ALA A 258 3.07 -1.37 -29.62
N SER A 259 2.88 -0.77 -28.45
CA SER A 259 1.56 -0.48 -27.90
C SER A 259 1.67 0.53 -26.76
N ASN A 260 0.68 1.41 -26.63
CA ASN A 260 0.57 2.30 -25.47
C ASN A 260 -0.12 1.62 -24.27
N ALA A 261 -0.58 0.38 -24.44
CA ALA A 261 -1.40 -0.33 -23.47
C ALA A 261 -1.03 -1.83 -23.37
N THR A 262 0.25 -2.16 -23.50
CA THR A 262 0.75 -3.53 -23.23
C THR A 262 0.37 -3.93 -21.82
N THR A 263 -0.29 -5.06 -21.65
CA THR A 263 -0.80 -5.47 -20.34
C THR A 263 0.29 -6.17 -19.54
N LEU A 264 0.32 -5.92 -18.24
CA LEU A 264 1.24 -6.53 -17.29
C LEU A 264 0.46 -7.03 -16.07
N GLU A 265 0.75 -8.25 -15.66
CA GLU A 265 0.24 -8.90 -14.45
C GLU A 265 1.40 -9.62 -13.74
N VAL A 266 1.25 -9.87 -12.45
CA VAL A 266 2.18 -10.68 -11.65
C VAL A 266 1.42 -11.88 -11.09
N GLN A 267 1.97 -13.08 -11.28
CA GLN A 267 1.46 -14.32 -10.72
C GLN A 267 2.41 -14.85 -9.65
N ILE A 268 1.87 -15.22 -8.49
CA ILE A 268 2.65 -15.84 -7.41
C ILE A 268 1.73 -16.71 -6.53
N GLY A 269 2.17 -17.93 -6.22
CA GLY A 269 1.40 -18.85 -5.36
C GLY A 269 -0.02 -19.15 -5.85
N GLY A 270 -0.23 -19.17 -7.18
CA GLY A 270 -1.55 -19.41 -7.78
C GLY A 270 -2.49 -18.20 -7.79
N VAL A 271 -2.03 -17.01 -7.36
CA VAL A 271 -2.81 -15.76 -7.35
C VAL A 271 -2.25 -14.80 -8.40
N THR A 272 -3.14 -14.12 -9.13
CA THR A 272 -2.81 -13.09 -10.13
C THR A 272 -3.10 -11.70 -9.59
N SER A 273 -2.26 -10.72 -9.92
CA SER A 273 -2.47 -9.33 -9.55
C SER A 273 -3.60 -8.65 -10.34
N ASN A 274 -3.86 -7.38 -10.03
CA ASN A 274 -4.52 -6.50 -10.97
C ASN A 274 -3.78 -6.46 -12.31
N LYS A 275 -4.54 -6.27 -13.39
CA LYS A 275 -4.04 -6.04 -14.74
C LYS A 275 -3.78 -4.57 -14.95
N VAL A 276 -2.52 -4.23 -15.22
CA VAL A 276 -2.06 -2.86 -15.46
C VAL A 276 -1.51 -2.73 -16.88
N THR A 277 -1.22 -1.51 -17.30
CA THR A 277 -0.65 -1.23 -18.63
C THR A 277 0.65 -0.45 -18.56
N PHE A 278 1.45 -0.57 -19.62
CA PHE A 278 2.62 0.25 -19.89
C PHE A 278 2.86 0.35 -21.40
N ALA A 279 3.73 1.28 -21.81
CA ALA A 279 4.03 1.47 -23.23
C ALA A 279 5.25 0.64 -23.67
N THR A 280 5.16 0.05 -24.86
CA THR A 280 6.23 -0.68 -25.55
C THR A 280 6.40 -0.19 -26.99
N GLN A 281 7.59 -0.40 -27.57
CA GLN A 281 7.94 -0.02 -28.95
C GLN A 281 8.78 -1.10 -29.64
#